data_AF-A0A5N0TC30-F1
#
_entry.id   AF-A0A5N0TC30-F1
#
_cell.length_a   1.000
_cell.length_b   1.000
_cell.length_c   1.000
_cell.angle_alpha   90.00
_cell.angle_beta   90.00
_cell.angle_gamma   90.00
#
_symmetry.space_group_name_H-M   'P 1'
#
loop_
_entity.id
_entity.type
_entity.pdbx_description
1 polymer ?
#
loop_
_entity_poly.entity_id
_entity_poly.type
_entity_poly.pdbx_seq_one_letter_code
_entity_poly.pdbx_strand_id
1 'polypeptide(L)' 'MSRVCQVTGKKPMSGNNVSHSNIKRKRRFLPNLHTHRFWVENENRWVKLRVSTKGLRIIDKKGIDAVLTDLRARGERV' A
#
# COMPACT_ATOMS: atom_id res chain seq x y z
N MET A 1 -5.44 2.10 13.14
CA MET A 1 -5.40 2.02 11.66
C MET A 1 -4.76 0.71 11.20
N SER A 2 -5.47 -0.07 10.39
CA SER A 2 -4.94 -1.28 9.73
C SER A 2 -3.73 -0.90 8.87
N ARG A 3 -2.58 -1.57 8.97
CA ARG A 3 -1.38 -1.28 8.14
C ARG A 3 -1.50 -1.93 6.77
N VAL A 4 -2.41 -1.41 5.93
CA VAL A 4 -2.72 -1.94 4.61
C VAL A 4 -2.47 -0.87 3.54
N CYS A 5 -1.86 -1.29 2.42
CA CYS A 5 -1.70 -0.45 1.23
C CYS A 5 -3.04 -0.37 0.48
N GLN A 6 -3.54 0.83 0.20
CA GLN A 6 -4.83 1.02 -0.51
C GLN A 6 -4.76 0.48 -1.94
N VAL A 7 -3.70 0.81 -2.67
CA VAL A 7 -3.55 0.39 -4.09
C VAL A 7 -3.45 -1.13 -4.22
N THR A 8 -2.57 -1.77 -3.46
CA THR A 8 -2.22 -3.20 -3.65
C THR A 8 -2.88 -4.16 -2.66
N GLY A 9 -3.55 -3.67 -1.63
CA GLY A 9 -4.13 -4.49 -0.57
C GLY A 9 -3.11 -5.21 0.32
N LYS A 10 -1.80 -4.96 0.19
CA LYS A 10 -0.75 -5.63 0.98
C LYS A 10 -0.99 -5.44 2.48
N LYS A 11 -1.09 -6.57 3.21
CA LYS A 11 -1.32 -6.64 4.66
C LYS A 11 -0.07 -7.12 5.39
N PRO A 12 0.04 -6.88 6.71
CA PRO A 12 1.10 -7.47 7.53
C PRO A 12 1.02 -8.99 7.52
N MET A 13 2.16 -9.65 7.45
CA MET A 13 2.27 -11.11 7.49
C MET A 13 2.81 -11.54 8.85
N SER A 14 2.28 -12.62 9.42
CA SER A 14 2.81 -13.24 10.62
C SER A 14 3.93 -14.22 10.26
N GLY A 15 4.93 -14.34 11.13
CA GLY A 15 5.96 -15.36 11.01
C GLY A 15 6.86 -15.41 12.22
N ASN A 16 8.08 -15.94 12.07
CA ASN A 16 9.04 -16.06 13.15
C ASN A 16 10.38 -15.38 12.81
N ASN A 17 11.06 -14.86 13.82
CA ASN A 17 12.52 -14.71 13.83
C ASN A 17 13.10 -16.08 14.18
N VAL A 18 13.96 -16.62 13.33
CA VAL A 18 14.65 -17.89 13.54
C VAL A 18 16.11 -17.56 13.83
N SER A 19 16.63 -17.97 15.00
CA SER A 19 18.05 -17.79 15.33
C SER A 19 18.92 -18.82 14.61
N HIS A 20 20.25 -18.66 14.69
CA HIS A 20 21.19 -19.66 14.19
C HIS A 20 20.95 -21.05 14.81
N SER A 21 20.60 -21.11 16.10
CA SER A 21 20.20 -22.33 16.81
C SER A 21 18.73 -22.74 16.58
N ASN A 22 18.06 -22.20 15.55
CA ASN A 22 16.67 -22.47 15.18
C ASN A 22 15.60 -22.13 16.25
N ILE A 23 15.91 -21.24 17.19
CA ILE A 23 14.92 -20.78 18.17
C ILE A 23 13.94 -19.85 17.45
N LYS A 24 12.65 -20.19 17.49
CA LYS A 24 11.58 -19.47 16.79
C LYS A 24 10.87 -18.50 17.74
N ARG A 25 10.97 -17.19 17.46
CA ARG A 25 10.21 -16.13 18.18
C ARG A 25 9.22 -15.49 17.23
N LYS A 26 7.98 -15.26 17.67
CA LYS A 26 6.92 -14.66 16.82
C LYS A 26 7.32 -13.24 16.38
N ARG A 27 7.10 -12.91 15.12
CA ARG A 27 7.27 -11.56 14.56
C ARG A 27 6.17 -11.22 13.56
N ARG A 28 6.05 -9.93 13.25
CA ARG A 28 5.19 -9.43 12.17
C ARG A 28 6.05 -8.77 11.10
N PHE A 29 5.86 -9.16 9.86
CA PHE A 29 6.43 -8.51 8.69
C PHE A 29 5.49 -7.40 8.24
N LEU A 30 5.99 -6.17 8.28
CA LEU A 30 5.20 -4.98 7.99
C LEU A 30 5.45 -4.54 6.54
N PRO A 31 4.39 -4.16 5.80
CA PRO A 31 4.58 -3.53 4.50
C PRO A 31 5.25 -2.15 4.68
N ASN A 32 6.14 -1.78 3.75
CA ASN A 32 6.77 -0.46 3.72
C ASN A 32 5.76 0.59 3.22
N LEU A 33 4.93 1.10 4.14
CA LEU A 33 3.84 2.03 3.87
C LEU A 33 4.28 3.47 4.07
N HIS A 34 3.98 4.30 3.08
CA HIS A 34 4.21 5.74 3.09
C HIS A 34 2.91 6.46 2.79
N THR A 35 2.81 7.69 3.30
CA THR A 35 1.66 8.56 3.02
C THR A 35 2.11 9.61 2.04
N HIS A 36 1.63 9.53 0.80
CA HIS A 36 1.97 10.45 -0.27
C HIS A 36 0.73 11.16 -0.80
N ARG A 37 0.94 12.36 -1.33
CA ARG A 37 -0.07 13.13 -2.04
C ARG A 37 0.21 13.05 -3.53
N PHE A 38 -0.84 12.77 -4.30
CA PHE A 38 -0.80 12.75 -5.76
C PHE A 38 -1.67 13.88 -6.27
N TRP A 39 -1.16 14.61 -7.25
CA TRP A 39 -1.97 15.55 -8.01
C TRP A 39 -2.79 14.76 -9.03
N VAL A 40 -4.09 15.04 -9.10
CA VAL A 40 -5.00 14.40 -10.06
C VAL A 40 -5.51 15.49 -10.97
N GLU A 41 -5.10 15.46 -12.24
CA GLU A 41 -5.43 16.51 -13.21
C GLU A 41 -6.93 16.55 -13.50
N ASN A 42 -7.57 15.38 -13.65
CA ASN A 42 -9.00 15.27 -13.94
C ASN A 42 -9.91 15.87 -12.85
N GLU A 43 -9.47 15.86 -11.60
CA GLU A 43 -10.25 16.37 -10.45
C GLU A 43 -9.71 17.70 -9.92
N ASN A 44 -8.62 18.20 -10.52
CA ASN A 44 -7.89 19.40 -10.11
C ASN A 44 -7.64 19.46 -8.58
N ARG A 45 -7.33 18.31 -7.96
CA ARG A 45 -7.15 18.19 -6.51
C ARG A 45 -5.99 17.28 -6.13
N TRP A 46 -5.51 17.47 -4.90
CA TRP A 46 -4.56 16.57 -4.27
C TRP A 46 -5.28 15.43 -3.57
N VAL A 47 -4.94 14.20 -3.94
CA VAL A 47 -5.41 12.98 -3.28
C VAL A 47 -4.33 12.42 -2.38
N LYS A 48 -4.66 12.20 -1.11
CA LYS A 48 -3.75 11.61 -0.14
C LYS A 48 -3.96 10.10 -0.08
N LEU A 49 -2.96 9.33 -0.49
CA LEU A 49 -3.01 7.87 -0.45
C LEU A 49 -1.91 7.32 0.47
N ARG A 50 -2.26 6.25 1.19
CA ARG A 50 -1.32 5.44 1.93
C ARG A 50 -0.91 4.24 1.08
N VAL A 51 0.28 4.33 0.53
CA VAL A 51 0.80 3.46 -0.52
C VAL A 51 2.05 2.75 -0.06
N SER A 52 2.24 1.52 -0.54
CA SER A 52 3.54 0.85 -0.41
C SER A 52 4.44 1.21 -1.58
N THR A 53 5.74 0.95 -1.47
CA THR A 53 6.69 1.13 -2.59
C THR A 53 6.30 0.34 -3.85
N LYS A 54 5.69 -0.84 -3.71
CA LYS A 54 5.12 -1.57 -4.86
C LYS A 54 3.91 -0.85 -5.45
N GLY A 55 3.10 -0.20 -4.60
CA GLY A 55 1.98 0.62 -5.04
C GLY A 55 2.42 1.83 -5.84
N LEU A 56 3.49 2.51 -5.42
CA LEU A 56 4.10 3.61 -6.16
C LEU A 56 4.48 3.19 -7.58
N ARG A 57 5.23 2.08 -7.72
CA ARG A 57 5.60 1.55 -9.05
C ARG A 57 4.41 1.22 -9.95
N ILE A 58 3.27 0.83 -9.38
CA ILE A 58 2.05 0.54 -10.16
C ILE A 58 1.39 1.83 -10.63
N ILE A 59 1.36 2.86 -9.77
CA ILE A 59 0.88 4.19 -10.13
C ILE A 59 1.73 4.76 -11.27
N ASP A 60 3.06 4.69 -11.16
CA ASP A 60 3.96 5.19 -12.19
C ASP A 60 3.78 4.45 -13.53
N LYS A 61 3.50 3.13 -13.49
CA LYS A 61 3.32 2.32 -14.70
C LYS A 61 1.95 2.51 -15.37
N LYS A 62 0.87 2.61 -14.59
CA LYS A 62 -0.51 2.65 -15.11
C LYS A 62 -1.09 4.05 -15.22
N GLY A 63 -0.48 5.04 -14.57
CA GLY A 63 -1.07 6.35 -14.32
C GLY A 63 -1.98 6.36 -13.11
N ILE A 64 -2.18 7.56 -12.53
CA ILE A 64 -2.98 7.74 -11.31
C ILE A 64 -4.47 7.53 -11.57
N ASP A 65 -4.99 7.97 -12.72
CA ASP A 65 -6.42 7.91 -13.03
C ASP A 65 -6.94 6.48 -13.12
N ALA A 66 -6.22 5.60 -13.80
CA ALA A 66 -6.58 4.18 -13.90
C ALA A 66 -6.62 3.52 -12.51
N VAL A 67 -5.66 3.84 -11.65
CA VAL A 67 -5.59 3.30 -10.28
C VAL A 67 -6.73 3.85 -9.41
N LEU A 68 -7.12 5.11 -9.59
CA LEU A 68 -8.25 5.70 -8.87
C LEU A 68 -9.59 5.08 -9.29
N THR A 69 -9.78 4.81 -10.58
CA THR A 69 -10.95 4.07 -11.08
C THR A 69 -11.01 2.67 -10.47
N ASP A 70 -9.89 1.94 -10.46
CA ASP A 70 -9.79 0.62 -9.81
C ASP A 70 -10.07 0.67 -8.30
N LEU A 71 -9.69 1.76 -7.62
CA LEU A 71 -9.93 1.94 -6.19
C LEU A 71 -11.41 2.24 -5.90
N ARG A 72 -12.05 3.09 -6.72
CA ARG A 72 -13.48 3.40 -6.63
C ARG A 72 -14.35 2.19 -6.91
N ALA A 73 -14.00 1.39 -7.92
CA ALA A 73 -14.68 0.13 -8.22
C ALA A 73 -14.64 -0.86 -7.04
N ARG A 74 -13.57 -0.82 -6.23
CA ARG A 74 -13.44 -1.60 -4.98
C ARG A 74 -14.17 -1.00 -3.79
N GLY A 75 -14.76 0.19 -3.92
CA GLY A 75 -15.46 0.90 -2.85
C GLY A 75 -14.55 1.57 -1.82
N GLU A 76 -13.25 1.75 -2.13
CA GLU A 76 -12.36 2.50 -1.25
C GLU A 76 -12.65 4.00 -1.34
N ARG A 77 -12.63 4.70 -0.19
CA ARG A 77 -12.82 6.15 -0.13
C ARG A 77 -11.51 6.86 -0.48
N VAL A 78 -11.55 7.71 -1.52
CA VAL A 78 -10.38 8.40 -2.10
C VAL A 78 -10.63 9.89 -2.32
#